data_AF-A0A5B8G184-F1
#
_entry.id   AF-A0A5B8G184-F1
#
_cell.length_a   1.000
_cell.length_b   1.000
_cell.length_c   1.000
_cell.angle_alpha   90.00
_cell.angle_beta   90.00
_cell.angle_gamma   90.00
#
_symmetry.space_group_name_H-M   'P 1'
#
loop_
_entity.id
_entity.type
_entity.pdbx_description
1 polymer ?
#
loop_
_entity_poly.entity_id
_entity_poly.type
_entity_poly.pdbx_seq_one_letter_code
_entity_poly.pdbx_strand_id
1 'polypeptide(L)'
;MNGFLEVLQKVGATQASWAIIVIALLWGCASLYRMLVCPIANCRPVTLDLPPEEAERQINQRVRHPLSFLVLMLLGIGLSVSGLFGLASDTHRGTIAFFMLVVGLFLILTLPMRQNIRDGELRVMAARDLQARQLMSSSLRHDHRQLLYYEFGGLSLLTLTVLLF
;
A
#
# COMPACT_ATOMS: atom_id res chain seq x y z
N MET A 1 29.51 11.33 -1.04
CA MET A 1 28.25 12.08 -0.80
C MET A 1 27.64 12.67 -2.08
N ASN A 2 28.37 12.81 -3.20
CA ASN A 2 27.83 13.39 -4.43
C ASN A 2 26.99 12.43 -5.29
N GLY A 3 27.22 11.11 -5.19
CA GLY A 3 26.52 10.11 -6.02
C GLY A 3 25.00 10.07 -5.85
N PHE A 4 24.48 10.27 -4.63
CA PHE A 4 23.02 10.25 -4.40
C PHE A 4 22.31 11.45 -5.05
N LEU A 5 22.88 12.66 -4.92
CA LEU A 5 22.35 13.87 -5.56
C LEU A 5 22.36 13.78 -7.09
N GLU A 6 23.42 13.22 -7.67
CA GLU A 6 23.48 12.97 -9.11
C GLU A 6 22.41 11.97 -9.59
N VAL A 7 22.09 10.97 -8.77
CA VAL A 7 20.98 10.05 -9.06
C VAL A 7 19.65 10.78 -9.01
N LEU A 8 19.43 11.64 -8.02
CA LEU A 8 18.20 12.43 -7.92
C LEU A 8 18.01 13.36 -9.13
N GLN A 9 19.07 14.04 -9.58
CA GLN A 9 19.04 14.87 -10.80
C GLN A 9 18.71 14.03 -12.06
N LYS A 10 19.30 12.85 -12.19
CA LYS A 10 18.98 11.94 -13.31
C LYS A 10 17.54 11.42 -13.25
N VAL A 11 17.03 11.17 -12.06
CA VAL A 11 15.63 10.75 -11.85
C VAL A 11 14.67 11.89 -12.21
N GLY A 12 14.93 13.12 -11.78
CA GLY A 12 14.09 14.28 -12.12
C GLY A 12 14.06 14.63 -13.61
N ALA A 13 15.21 14.49 -14.29
CA ALA A 13 15.34 14.77 -15.72
C ALA A 13 14.71 13.71 -16.65
N THR A 14 14.31 12.54 -16.14
CA THR A 14 13.82 11.44 -16.99
C THR A 14 12.29 11.44 -17.14
N GLN A 15 11.81 11.38 -18.38
CA GLN A 15 10.37 11.30 -18.70
C GLN A 15 9.69 10.06 -18.08
N ALA A 16 10.44 8.98 -17.86
CA ALA A 16 9.94 7.77 -17.21
C ALA A 16 9.45 8.03 -15.78
N SER A 17 10.05 8.97 -15.05
CA SER A 17 9.65 9.34 -13.70
C SER A 17 8.25 9.93 -13.67
N TRP A 18 7.91 10.77 -14.66
CA TRP A 18 6.56 11.32 -14.82
C TRP A 18 5.52 10.25 -15.13
N ALA A 19 5.86 9.26 -15.98
CA ALA A 19 4.97 8.13 -16.24
C ALA A 19 4.68 7.33 -14.95
N ILE A 20 5.70 7.10 -14.12
CA ILE A 20 5.55 6.42 -12.83
C ILE A 20 4.68 7.24 -11.86
N ILE A 21 4.86 8.56 -11.80
CA ILE A 21 4.00 9.46 -11.01
C ILE A 21 2.54 9.33 -11.44
N VAL A 22 2.26 9.38 -12.75
CA VAL A 22 0.89 9.27 -13.26
C VAL A 22 0.26 7.91 -12.90
N ILE A 23 1.00 6.82 -13.06
CA ILE A 23 0.53 5.48 -12.69
C ILE A 23 0.25 5.40 -11.18
N ALA A 24 1.15 5.93 -10.35
CA ALA A 24 0.98 5.94 -8.91
C ALA A 24 -0.19 6.84 -8.47
N LEU A 25 -0.42 7.96 -9.15
CA LEU A 25 -1.56 8.85 -8.93
C LEU A 25 -2.88 8.14 -9.28
N LEU A 26 -2.96 7.50 -10.45
CA LEU A 26 -4.14 6.72 -10.86
C LEU A 26 -4.44 5.60 -9.86
N TRP A 27 -3.39 4.93 -9.38
CA TRP A 27 -3.51 3.90 -8.35
C TRP A 27 -4.05 4.46 -7.02
N GLY A 28 -3.49 5.57 -6.55
CA GLY A 28 -3.96 6.27 -5.34
C GLY A 28 -5.40 6.76 -5.47
N CYS A 29 -5.79 7.29 -6.64
CA CYS A 29 -7.18 7.66 -6.94
C CYS A 29 -8.12 6.45 -6.92
N ALA A 30 -7.71 5.30 -7.47
CA ALA A 30 -8.49 4.07 -7.42
C ALA A 30 -8.66 3.55 -5.98
N SER A 31 -7.61 3.66 -5.15
CA SER A 31 -7.63 3.32 -3.73
C SER A 31 -8.58 4.22 -2.94
N LEU A 32 -8.53 5.54 -3.20
CA LEU A 32 -9.45 6.52 -2.62
C LEU A 32 -10.89 6.24 -3.04
N TYR A 33 -11.13 5.96 -4.32
CA TYR A 33 -12.46 5.60 -4.81
C TYR A 33 -13.01 4.36 -4.10
N ARG A 34 -12.19 3.32 -3.92
CA ARG A 34 -12.58 2.14 -3.16
C ARG A 34 -12.96 2.49 -1.72
N MET A 35 -12.20 3.34 -1.04
CA MET A 35 -12.57 3.80 0.30
C MET A 35 -13.92 4.54 0.31
N LEU A 36 -14.17 5.43 -0.66
CA LEU A 36 -15.39 6.23 -0.71
C LEU A 36 -16.64 5.40 -1.04
N VAL A 37 -16.48 4.38 -1.89
CA VAL A 37 -17.59 3.54 -2.38
C VAL A 37 -17.79 2.28 -1.53
N CYS A 38 -16.83 1.88 -0.71
CA CYS A 38 -16.93 0.65 0.08
C CYS A 38 -18.15 0.69 1.03
N PRO A 39 -19.17 -0.17 0.81
CA PRO A 39 -20.39 -0.17 1.60
C PRO A 39 -20.15 -0.64 3.04
N ILE A 40 -19.15 -1.51 3.24
CA ILE A 40 -18.75 -2.07 4.54
C ILE A 40 -18.16 -0.98 5.43
N ALA A 41 -17.27 -0.15 4.88
CA ALA A 41 -16.69 0.98 5.60
C ALA A 41 -17.75 2.04 5.95
N ASN A 42 -18.74 2.25 5.08
CA ASN A 42 -19.82 3.24 5.27
C ASN A 42 -21.04 2.72 6.04
N CYS A 43 -20.95 1.57 6.73
CA CYS A 43 -22.06 0.98 7.49
C CYS A 43 -23.36 0.81 6.68
N ARG A 44 -23.27 0.68 5.35
CA ARG A 44 -24.46 0.41 4.54
C ARG A 44 -24.81 -1.08 4.69
N PRO A 45 -26.11 -1.43 4.65
CA PRO A 45 -26.53 -2.82 4.64
C PRO A 45 -25.99 -3.46 3.34
N VAL A 46 -24.98 -4.31 3.49
CA VAL A 46 -24.47 -5.11 2.38
C VAL A 46 -25.51 -6.20 2.13
N THR A 47 -26.18 -6.12 0.99
CA THR A 47 -27.09 -7.16 0.51
C THR A 47 -26.25 -8.34 -0.01
N LEU A 48 -25.94 -9.29 0.90
CA LEU A 48 -25.25 -10.59 0.67
C LEU A 48 -23.75 -10.52 0.29
N ASP A 49 -22.84 -11.45 0.68
CA ASP A 49 -22.84 -12.89 0.35
C ASP A 49 -22.25 -13.87 1.40
N LEU A 50 -21.70 -13.43 2.54
CA LEU A 50 -21.19 -14.36 3.57
C LEU A 50 -22.07 -14.35 4.83
N PRO A 51 -22.61 -15.49 5.29
CA PRO A 51 -23.23 -15.58 6.60
C PRO A 51 -22.18 -15.27 7.68
N PRO A 52 -22.57 -14.61 8.78
CA PRO A 52 -21.64 -14.19 9.84
C PRO A 52 -20.85 -15.37 10.44
N GLU A 53 -21.43 -16.57 10.41
CA GLU A 53 -20.77 -17.81 10.86
C GLU A 53 -19.58 -18.21 9.96
N GLU A 54 -19.65 -17.94 8.65
CA GLU A 54 -18.53 -18.19 7.74
C GLU A 54 -17.43 -17.14 7.90
N ALA A 55 -17.79 -15.89 8.18
CA ALA A 55 -16.83 -14.84 8.51
C ALA A 55 -16.09 -15.14 9.84
N GLU A 56 -16.80 -15.62 10.86
CA GLU A 56 -16.20 -16.10 12.12
C GLU A 56 -15.25 -17.29 11.88
N ARG A 57 -15.63 -18.25 11.03
CA ARG A 57 -14.76 -19.39 10.66
C ARG A 57 -13.48 -18.92 9.95
N GLN A 58 -13.56 -17.97 9.04
CA GLN A 58 -12.39 -17.42 8.36
C GLN A 58 -11.48 -16.61 9.31
N ILE A 59 -12.06 -15.92 10.29
CA ILE A 59 -11.29 -15.21 11.33
C ILE A 59 -10.48 -16.18 12.20
N ASN A 60 -11.06 -17.34 12.53
CA ASN A 60 -10.48 -18.34 13.42
C ASN A 60 -9.48 -19.32 12.75
N GLN A 61 -9.24 -19.21 11.44
CA GLN A 61 -8.24 -20.04 10.77
C GLN A 61 -6.82 -19.64 11.19
N ARG A 62 -6.04 -20.64 11.65
CA ARG A 62 -4.67 -20.50 12.19
C ARG A 62 -3.64 -20.04 11.16
N VAL A 63 -3.92 -20.21 9.86
CA VAL A 63 -3.10 -19.72 8.74
C VAL A 63 -3.96 -18.80 7.89
N ARG A 64 -4.05 -17.55 8.33
CA ARG A 64 -4.95 -16.54 7.75
C ARG A 64 -4.32 -15.75 6.60
N HIS A 65 -2.98 -15.72 6.54
CA HIS A 65 -2.28 -14.93 5.53
C HIS A 65 -2.08 -15.73 4.25
N PRO A 66 -2.47 -15.19 3.09
CA PRO A 66 -2.25 -15.87 1.83
C PRO A 66 -0.74 -15.95 1.56
N LEU A 67 -0.28 -17.06 0.98
CA LEU A 67 1.12 -17.28 0.60
C LEU A 67 1.63 -16.15 -0.32
N SER A 68 0.72 -15.54 -1.10
CA SER A 68 1.00 -14.35 -1.91
C SER A 68 1.45 -13.13 -1.09
N PHE A 69 0.94 -12.93 0.13
CA PHE A 69 1.41 -11.85 1.01
C PHE A 69 2.87 -12.06 1.40
N LEU A 70 3.25 -13.28 1.80
CA LEU A 70 4.63 -13.62 2.15
C LEU A 70 5.57 -13.39 0.96
N VAL A 71 5.18 -13.87 -0.23
CA VAL A 71 5.97 -13.70 -1.45
C VAL A 71 6.14 -12.23 -1.82
N LEU A 72 5.07 -11.44 -1.78
CA LEU A 72 5.12 -10.01 -2.08
C LEU A 72 5.95 -9.22 -1.05
N MET A 73 5.86 -9.57 0.23
CA MET A 73 6.68 -8.97 1.29
C MET A 73 8.17 -9.28 1.10
N LEU A 74 8.51 -10.55 0.82
CA LEU A 74 9.89 -10.94 0.54
C LEU A 74 10.42 -10.24 -0.71
N LEU A 75 9.58 -10.07 -1.74
CA LEU A 75 9.94 -9.33 -2.95
C LEU A 75 10.17 -7.84 -2.62
N GLY A 76 9.30 -7.22 -1.82
CA GLY A 76 9.47 -5.83 -1.36
C GLY A 76 10.76 -5.61 -0.56
N ILE A 77 11.09 -6.54 0.34
CA ILE A 77 12.36 -6.54 1.09
C ILE A 77 13.55 -6.72 0.13
N GLY A 78 13.47 -7.70 -0.78
CA GLY A 78 14.53 -7.97 -1.75
C GLY A 78 14.83 -6.78 -2.66
N LEU A 79 13.79 -6.11 -3.17
CA LEU A 79 13.91 -4.89 -3.95
C LEU A 79 14.50 -3.73 -3.14
N SER A 80 14.06 -3.55 -1.89
CA SER A 80 14.56 -2.49 -1.02
C SER A 80 16.06 -2.65 -0.73
N VAL A 81 16.47 -3.86 -0.37
CA VAL A 81 17.86 -4.20 -0.07
C VAL A 81 18.72 -4.07 -1.33
N SER A 82 18.24 -4.62 -2.45
CA SER A 82 18.96 -4.54 -3.73
C SER A 82 19.09 -3.09 -4.24
N GLY A 83 18.05 -2.27 -4.07
CA GLY A 83 18.09 -0.85 -4.37
C GLY A 83 19.06 -0.08 -3.48
N LEU A 84 19.10 -0.39 -2.19
CA LEU A 84 20.03 0.23 -1.24
C LEU A 84 21.49 -0.09 -1.59
N PHE A 85 21.81 -1.37 -1.83
CA PHE A 85 23.15 -1.77 -2.27
C PHE A 85 23.50 -1.23 -3.65
N GLY A 86 22.52 -1.17 -4.56
CA GLY A 86 22.69 -0.59 -5.89
C GLY A 86 23.03 0.89 -5.85
N LEU A 87 22.42 1.65 -4.93
CA LEU A 87 22.74 3.06 -4.69
C LEU A 87 24.10 3.26 -4.01
N ALA A 88 24.53 2.30 -3.19
CA ALA A 88 25.83 2.34 -2.52
C ALA A 88 26.98 1.99 -3.49
N SER A 89 26.72 1.19 -4.52
CA SER A 89 27.67 0.94 -5.60
C SER A 89 27.64 2.09 -6.60
N ASP A 90 28.79 2.68 -6.96
CA ASP A 90 28.95 3.73 -8.00
C ASP A 90 28.66 3.20 -9.42
N THR A 91 27.60 2.41 -9.59
CA THR A 91 27.20 1.86 -10.88
C THR A 91 26.38 2.89 -11.65
N HIS A 92 26.56 2.93 -12.97
CA HIS A 92 25.80 3.77 -13.92
C HIS A 92 24.26 3.59 -13.88
N ARG A 93 23.74 2.71 -13.01
CA ARG A 93 22.34 2.32 -12.88
C ARG A 93 21.65 2.90 -11.63
N GLY A 94 22.19 3.96 -11.03
CA GLY A 94 21.63 4.56 -9.81
C GLY A 94 20.13 4.90 -9.89
N THR A 95 19.62 5.31 -11.06
CA THR A 95 18.18 5.54 -11.30
C THR A 95 17.34 4.27 -11.09
N ILE A 96 17.81 3.11 -11.58
CA ILE A 96 17.10 1.82 -11.41
C ILE A 96 17.15 1.41 -9.94
N ALA A 97 18.31 1.56 -9.29
CA ALA A 97 18.47 1.23 -7.87
C ALA A 97 17.55 2.09 -6.98
N PHE A 98 17.40 3.38 -7.30
CA PHE A 98 16.44 4.27 -6.64
C PHE A 98 15.00 3.77 -6.79
N PHE A 99 14.55 3.45 -8.00
CA PHE A 99 13.20 2.94 -8.20
C PHE A 99 12.97 1.59 -7.52
N MET A 100 13.94 0.68 -7.53
CA MET A 100 13.86 -0.58 -6.79
C MET A 100 13.68 -0.33 -5.29
N LEU A 101 14.43 0.62 -4.72
CA LEU A 101 14.30 0.99 -3.32
C LEU A 101 12.92 1.56 -3.02
N VAL A 102 12.45 2.51 -3.83
CA VAL A 102 11.15 3.16 -3.61
C VAL A 102 9.99 2.18 -3.76
N VAL A 103 9.99 1.35 -4.80
CA VAL A 103 8.96 0.32 -5.00
C VAL A 103 8.98 -0.70 -3.87
N GLY A 104 10.17 -1.13 -3.45
CA GLY A 104 10.33 -2.06 -2.33
C GLY A 104 9.75 -1.49 -1.03
N LEU A 105 10.10 -0.24 -0.70
CA LEU A 105 9.59 0.45 0.49
C LEU A 105 8.07 0.64 0.41
N PHE A 106 7.56 1.00 -0.75
CA PHE A 106 6.12 1.14 -1.00
C PHE A 106 5.36 -0.17 -0.75
N LEU A 107 5.90 -1.30 -1.22
CA LEU A 107 5.31 -2.62 -0.95
C LEU A 107 5.31 -2.94 0.55
N ILE A 108 6.43 -2.74 1.24
CA ILE A 108 6.57 -3.01 2.67
C ILE A 108 5.58 -2.19 3.50
N LEU A 109 5.32 -0.93 3.13
CA LEU A 109 4.41 -0.05 3.85
C LEU A 109 2.94 -0.32 3.52
N THR A 110 2.61 -0.60 2.26
CA THR A 110 1.21 -0.69 1.81
C THR A 110 0.60 -2.09 1.92
N LEU A 111 1.38 -3.16 1.72
CA LEU A 111 0.89 -4.54 1.82
C LEU A 111 0.29 -4.89 3.20
N PRO A 112 0.94 -4.61 4.35
CA PRO A 112 0.35 -4.92 5.65
C PRO A 112 -0.95 -4.14 5.88
N MET A 113 -1.03 -2.90 5.40
CA MET A 113 -2.26 -2.11 5.51
C MET A 113 -3.40 -2.68 4.66
N ARG A 114 -3.13 -3.14 3.44
CA ARG A 114 -4.14 -3.84 2.61
C ARG A 114 -4.64 -5.12 3.28
N GLN A 115 -3.76 -5.83 3.98
CA GLN A 115 -4.13 -7.02 4.72
C GLN A 115 -4.97 -6.67 5.95
N ASN A 116 -4.60 -5.64 6.71
CA ASN A 116 -5.38 -5.13 7.85
C ASN A 116 -6.79 -4.71 7.42
N ILE A 117 -6.91 -4.04 6.27
CA ILE A 117 -8.21 -3.66 5.70
C ILE A 117 -9.08 -4.90 5.42
N ARG A 118 -8.53 -5.93 4.76
CA ARG A 118 -9.26 -7.19 4.52
C ARG A 118 -9.67 -7.87 5.81
N ASP A 119 -8.78 -7.88 6.79
CA ASP A 119 -9.05 -8.48 8.10
C ASP A 119 -10.10 -7.69 8.89
N GLY A 120 -10.10 -6.37 8.76
CA GLY A 120 -11.11 -5.46 9.30
C GLY A 120 -12.46 -5.63 8.63
N GLU A 121 -12.52 -5.81 7.31
CA GLU A 121 -13.75 -6.11 6.57
C GLU A 121 -14.41 -7.40 7.10
N LEU A 122 -13.63 -8.47 7.26
CA LEU A 122 -14.10 -9.73 7.83
C LEU A 122 -14.63 -9.55 9.26
N ARG A 123 -13.94 -8.76 10.10
CA ARG A 123 -14.38 -8.45 11.47
C ARG A 123 -15.72 -7.69 11.47
N VAL A 124 -15.88 -6.70 10.58
CA VAL A 124 -17.14 -5.96 10.43
C VAL A 124 -18.27 -6.87 9.96
N MET A 125 -17.99 -7.86 9.10
CA MET A 125 -18.99 -8.85 8.65
C MET A 125 -19.34 -9.89 9.73
N ALA A 126 -18.40 -10.25 10.59
CA ALA A 126 -18.62 -11.17 11.70
C ALA A 126 -19.36 -10.52 12.89
N ALA A 127 -19.44 -9.20 12.97
CA ALA A 127 -20.10 -8.49 14.05
C ALA A 127 -21.63 -8.67 14.01
N ARG A 128 -22.19 -9.31 15.05
CA ARG A 128 -23.63 -9.57 15.20
C ARG A 128 -24.40 -8.35 15.73
N ASP A 129 -23.76 -7.54 16.57
CA ASP A 129 -24.37 -6.35 17.18
C ASP A 129 -24.10 -5.07 16.37
N LEU A 130 -25.10 -4.19 16.31
CA LEU A 130 -25.01 -2.92 15.60
C LEU A 130 -23.90 -2.00 16.18
N GLN A 131 -23.75 -1.98 17.51
CA GLN A 131 -22.70 -1.20 18.19
C GLN A 131 -21.30 -1.75 17.88
N ALA A 132 -21.12 -3.08 17.92
CA ALA A 132 -19.85 -3.71 17.56
C ALA A 132 -19.50 -3.46 16.08
N ARG A 133 -20.49 -3.53 15.19
CA ARG A 133 -20.31 -3.24 13.76
C ARG A 133 -19.89 -1.79 13.51
N GLN A 134 -20.49 -0.83 14.23
CA GLN A 134 -20.10 0.58 14.14
C GLN A 134 -18.66 0.81 14.62
N LEU A 135 -18.26 0.22 15.74
CA LEU A 135 -16.90 0.32 16.27
C LEU A 135 -15.86 -0.31 15.32
N MET A 136 -16.16 -1.49 14.76
CA MET A 136 -15.25 -2.13 13.80
C MET A 136 -15.18 -1.36 12.47
N SER A 137 -16.28 -0.75 12.03
CA SER A 137 -16.30 0.08 10.82
C SER A 137 -15.46 1.35 10.97
N SER A 138 -15.40 1.96 12.16
CA SER A 138 -14.59 3.14 12.40
C SER A 138 -13.09 2.81 12.38
N SER A 139 -12.71 1.66 12.95
CA SER A 139 -11.37 1.08 12.81
C SER A 139 -11.03 0.84 11.34
N LEU A 140 -11.94 0.22 10.57
CA LEU A 140 -11.73 -0.04 9.14
C LEU A 140 -11.51 1.25 8.33
N ARG A 141 -12.24 2.33 8.64
CA ARG A 141 -12.01 3.65 8.02
C ARG A 141 -10.64 4.23 8.39
N HIS A 142 -10.19 4.01 9.62
CA HIS A 142 -8.86 4.44 10.04
C HIS A 142 -7.77 3.73 9.23
N ASP A 143 -7.87 2.42 9.06
CA ASP A 143 -6.92 1.63 8.28
C ASP A 143 -6.88 2.05 6.80
N HIS A 144 -8.05 2.35 6.20
CA HIS A 144 -8.13 2.92 4.85
C HIS A 144 -7.43 4.29 4.76
N ARG A 145 -7.65 5.17 5.74
CA ARG A 145 -6.96 6.48 5.79
C ARG A 145 -5.46 6.31 5.90
N GLN A 146 -5.00 5.36 6.72
CA GLN A 146 -3.59 5.08 6.89
C GLN A 146 -2.94 4.56 5.60
N LEU A 147 -3.62 3.68 4.86
CA LEU A 147 -3.18 3.27 3.52
C LEU A 147 -3.04 4.46 2.58
N LEU A 148 -4.04 5.35 2.54
CA LEU A 148 -4.00 6.56 1.72
C LEU A 148 -2.86 7.50 2.12
N TYR A 149 -2.55 7.63 3.42
CA TYR A 149 -1.40 8.42 3.86
C TYR A 149 -0.08 7.85 3.34
N TYR A 150 0.08 6.52 3.29
CA TYR A 150 1.29 5.93 2.70
C TYR A 150 1.33 6.09 1.17
N GLU A 151 0.20 5.91 0.49
CA GLU A 151 0.14 6.03 -0.97
C GLU A 151 0.37 7.48 -1.44
N PHE A 152 -0.38 8.43 -0.88
CA PHE A 152 -0.21 9.85 -1.22
C PHE A 152 1.06 10.44 -0.62
N GLY A 153 1.52 9.97 0.54
CA GLY A 153 2.81 10.37 1.13
C GLY A 153 3.98 9.96 0.26
N GLY A 154 4.00 8.70 -0.20
CA GLY A 154 5.00 8.20 -1.15
C GLY A 154 4.95 8.93 -2.50
N LEU A 155 3.74 9.15 -3.03
CA LEU A 155 3.55 9.92 -4.27
C LEU A 155 4.05 11.37 -4.14
N SER A 156 3.73 12.03 -3.02
CA SER A 156 4.17 13.40 -2.77
C SER A 156 5.68 13.50 -2.65
N LEU A 157 6.30 12.55 -1.94
CA LEU A 157 7.76 12.47 -1.83
C LEU A 157 8.41 12.29 -3.21
N LEU A 158 7.88 11.39 -4.03
CA LEU A 158 8.42 11.10 -5.36
C LEU A 158 8.23 12.29 -6.31
N THR A 159 7.07 12.94 -6.27
CA THR A 159 6.77 14.14 -7.07
C THR A 159 7.68 15.30 -6.67
N LEU A 160 7.87 15.53 -5.38
CA LEU A 160 8.75 16.57 -4.85
C LEU A 160 10.21 16.31 -5.23
N THR A 161 10.63 15.04 -5.23
CA THR A 161 11.96 14.63 -5.69
C THR A 161 12.17 14.95 -7.17
N VAL A 162 11.16 14.69 -8.02
CA VAL A 162 11.24 14.99 -9.47
C VAL A 162 11.13 16.48 -9.78
N LEU A 163 10.44 17.27 -8.94
CA LEU A 163 10.30 18.72 -9.13
C LEU A 163 11.53 19.52 -8.69
N LEU A 164 12.25 19.06 -7.66
CA LEU A 164 13.38 19.78 -7.07
C LEU A 164 14.74 19.47 -7.72
N PHE A 165 14.84 18.37 -8.48
CA PHE A 165 16.08 17.87 -9.06
C PHE A 165 15.93 17.61 -10.55
#